data_AF-A0A7S0BL47-F1
#
_entry.id   AF-A0A7S0BL47-F1
#
_cell.length_a   1.000
_cell.length_b   1.000
_cell.length_c   1.000
_cell.angle_alpha   90.00
_cell.angle_beta   90.00
_cell.angle_gamma   90.00
#
_symmetry.space_group_name_H-M   'P 1'
#
loop_
_entity.id
_entity.type
_entity.pdbx_description
1 polymer ?
#
loop_
_entity_poly.entity_id
_entity_poly.type
_entity_poly.pdbx_seq_one_letter_code
_entity_poly.pdbx_strand_id
1 'polypeptide(L)'
;TGEFQPKKYFSIDRVFRNETLDATHLAEFHQIEGVIADKSLSLGHLKGILHLFFQKLGMPKLRFKPAHNPYTEPSMEIFSYHEGLKKWVEVGNSGIFRPEMLQPMGLPEDVTVIAWGLSLERPTMILYGISNIRELFGHKVDLEKVKRNPICRLTF
;
A
#
# COMPACT_ATOMS: atom_id res chain seq x y z
N THR A 1 -33.91 -1.42 1.75
CA THR A 1 -32.49 -1.81 1.69
C THR A 1 -32.13 -1.97 0.24
N GLY A 2 -31.20 -1.15 -0.27
CA GLY A 2 -30.85 -1.16 -1.69
C GLY A 2 -30.04 -2.40 -2.07
N GLU A 3 -30.14 -2.80 -3.34
CA GLU A 3 -29.30 -3.84 -3.92
C GLU A 3 -27.81 -3.45 -3.81
N PHE A 4 -26.94 -4.42 -3.50
CA PHE A 4 -25.49 -4.18 -3.46
C PHE A 4 -24.98 -3.68 -4.81
N GLN A 5 -24.11 -2.67 -4.79
CA GLN A 5 -23.46 -2.13 -5.97
C GLN A 5 -21.94 -2.26 -5.79
N PRO A 6 -21.21 -2.82 -6.77
CA PRO A 6 -19.75 -2.91 -6.69
C PRO A 6 -19.09 -1.54 -6.50
N LYS A 7 -18.02 -1.50 -5.69
CA LYS A 7 -17.32 -0.25 -5.36
C LYS A 7 -15.82 -0.44 -5.33
N LYS A 8 -15.11 0.64 -5.67
CA LYS A 8 -13.66 0.76 -5.58
C LYS A 8 -13.37 2.03 -4.81
N TYR A 9 -12.66 1.92 -3.69
CA TYR A 9 -12.29 3.05 -2.85
C TYR A 9 -10.78 3.05 -2.64
N PHE A 10 -10.26 4.23 -2.35
CA PHE A 10 -8.89 4.39 -1.89
C PHE A 10 -8.84 5.56 -0.91
N SER A 11 -7.84 5.55 -0.04
CA SER A 11 -7.53 6.65 0.86
C SER A 11 -6.02 6.82 0.95
N ILE A 12 -5.60 8.05 1.20
CA ILE A 12 -4.23 8.39 1.55
C ILE A 12 -4.34 9.27 2.77
N ASP A 13 -3.90 8.76 3.91
CA ASP A 13 -4.02 9.49 5.17
C ASP A 13 -2.85 9.20 6.10
N ARG A 14 -2.67 10.07 7.09
CA ARG A 14 -1.63 9.96 8.09
C ARG A 14 -2.07 9.00 9.20
N VAL A 15 -1.22 8.04 9.51
CA VAL A 15 -1.38 7.07 10.59
C VAL A 15 -0.32 7.27 11.65
N PHE A 16 -0.64 6.90 12.88
CA PHE A 16 0.22 7.07 14.04
C PHE A 16 0.50 5.70 14.66
N ARG A 17 1.78 5.40 14.91
CA ARG A 17 2.21 4.17 15.58
C ARG A 17 3.14 4.51 16.72
N ASN A 18 2.92 3.87 17.86
CA ASN A 18 3.81 3.97 19.00
C ASN A 18 5.02 3.03 18.80
N GLU A 19 5.88 3.38 17.84
CA GLU A 19 7.11 2.66 17.52
C GLU A 19 8.32 3.56 17.83
N THR A 20 9.46 2.95 18.15
CA THR A 20 10.70 3.71 18.42
C THR A 20 11.20 4.35 17.13
N LEU A 21 11.44 5.67 17.16
CA LEU A 21 11.94 6.43 16.02
C LEU A 21 13.37 6.00 15.64
N ASP A 22 13.55 5.47 14.43
CA ASP A 22 14.87 5.18 13.86
C ASP A 22 15.05 5.85 12.49
N ALA A 23 16.01 5.40 11.69
CA ALA A 23 16.28 5.95 10.36
C ALA A 23 15.26 5.49 9.29
N THR A 24 14.49 4.46 9.59
CA THR A 24 13.55 3.74 8.71
C THR A 24 12.10 3.77 9.20
N HIS A 25 11.87 4.10 10.47
CA HIS A 25 10.55 4.11 11.11
C HIS A 25 10.26 5.48 11.73
N LEU A 26 9.12 6.05 11.35
CA LEU A 26 8.55 7.25 11.97
C LEU A 26 7.33 6.86 12.82
N ALA A 27 7.10 7.62 13.90
CA ALA A 27 5.90 7.48 14.72
C ALA A 27 4.63 7.97 14.01
N GLU A 28 4.79 8.80 12.98
CA GLU A 28 3.73 9.24 12.07
C GLU A 28 4.20 9.11 10.63
N PHE A 29 3.37 8.53 9.78
CA PHE A 29 3.64 8.33 8.35
C PHE A 29 2.33 8.21 7.58
N HIS A 30 2.38 8.24 6.25
CA HIS A 30 1.17 8.18 5.42
C HIS A 30 0.97 6.78 4.87
N GLN A 31 -0.24 6.27 5.08
CA GLN A 31 -0.67 4.99 4.53
C GLN A 31 -1.58 5.24 3.34
N ILE A 32 -1.28 4.57 2.23
CA ILE A 32 -2.15 4.46 1.07
C ILE A 32 -2.88 3.15 1.19
N GLU A 33 -4.20 3.18 1.13
CA GLU A 33 -5.04 1.98 1.11
C GLU A 33 -5.91 1.97 -0.13
N GLY A 34 -6.12 0.78 -0.68
CA GLY A 34 -7.08 0.52 -1.74
C GLY A 34 -7.96 -0.66 -1.38
N VAL A 35 -9.25 -0.55 -1.71
CA VAL A 35 -10.23 -1.61 -1.46
C VAL A 35 -11.20 -1.72 -2.64
N ILE A 36 -11.50 -2.96 -3.03
CA ILE A 36 -12.46 -3.28 -4.08
C ILE A 36 -13.45 -4.28 -3.51
N ALA A 37 -14.72 -3.90 -3.52
CA ALA A 37 -15.85 -4.74 -3.11
C ALA A 37 -16.67 -5.11 -4.35
N ASP A 38 -16.77 -6.41 -4.63
CA ASP A 38 -17.52 -6.95 -5.75
C ASP A 38 -17.91 -8.42 -5.46
N LYS A 39 -18.72 -9.01 -6.32
CA LYS A 39 -19.06 -10.43 -6.22
C LYS A 39 -17.94 -11.29 -6.83
N SER A 40 -17.66 -12.42 -6.18
CA SER A 40 -16.72 -13.44 -6.71
C SER A 40 -15.29 -12.94 -6.98
N LEU A 41 -14.79 -11.99 -6.18
CA LEU A 41 -13.37 -11.62 -6.22
C LEU A 41 -12.49 -12.78 -5.72
N SER A 42 -11.27 -12.88 -6.24
CA SER A 42 -10.36 -13.97 -5.94
C SER A 42 -8.96 -13.42 -5.70
N LEU A 43 -8.07 -14.27 -5.18
CA LEU A 43 -6.67 -13.90 -5.00
C LEU A 43 -5.99 -13.53 -6.34
N GLY A 44 -6.45 -14.13 -7.45
CA GLY A 44 -5.99 -13.80 -8.79
C GLY A 44 -6.34 -12.36 -9.19
N HIS A 45 -7.57 -11.91 -8.88
CA HIS A 45 -7.99 -10.52 -9.10
C HIS A 45 -7.13 -9.54 -8.30
N LEU A 46 -6.86 -9.84 -7.02
CA LEU A 46 -5.98 -9.01 -6.18
C LEU A 46 -4.57 -8.91 -6.77
N LYS A 47 -3.95 -10.04 -7.16
CA LYS A 47 -2.62 -10.03 -7.79
C LYS A 47 -2.60 -9.22 -9.10
N GLY A 48 -3.64 -9.34 -9.93
CA GLY A 48 -3.77 -8.59 -11.18
C GLY A 48 -3.84 -7.07 -10.94
N ILE A 49 -4.65 -6.64 -9.97
CA ILE A 49 -4.74 -5.23 -9.58
C ILE A 49 -3.41 -4.71 -9.05
N LEU A 50 -2.73 -5.48 -8.20
CA LEU A 50 -1.43 -5.10 -7.65
C LEU A 50 -0.35 -4.99 -8.74
N HIS A 51 -0.31 -5.92 -9.70
CA HIS A 51 0.58 -5.79 -10.86
C HIS A 51 0.34 -4.51 -11.64
N LEU A 52 -0.92 -4.19 -11.96
CA LEU A 52 -1.25 -2.96 -12.68
C LEU A 52 -0.90 -1.70 -11.87
N PHE A 53 -1.20 -1.71 -10.56
CA PHE A 53 -0.94 -0.59 -9.66
C PHE A 53 0.56 -0.28 -9.58
N PHE A 54 1.40 -1.28 -9.27
CA PHE A 54 2.85 -1.07 -9.16
C PHE A 54 3.54 -0.87 -10.51
N GLN A 55 3.03 -1.44 -11.61
CA GLN A 55 3.53 -1.13 -12.94
C GLN A 55 3.39 0.37 -13.26
N LYS A 56 2.25 0.98 -12.91
CA LYS A 56 2.05 2.44 -13.06
C LYS A 56 2.93 3.29 -12.15
N LEU A 57 3.48 2.71 -11.09
CA LEU A 57 4.46 3.34 -10.20
C LEU A 57 5.92 3.09 -10.65
N GLY A 58 6.14 2.44 -11.81
CA GLY A 58 7.49 2.11 -12.29
C GLY A 58 8.13 0.93 -11.57
N MET A 59 7.34 0.08 -10.91
CA MET A 59 7.78 -1.09 -10.13
C MET A 59 7.23 -2.40 -10.72
N PRO A 60 7.59 -2.80 -11.95
CA PRO A 60 6.96 -3.93 -12.64
C PRO A 60 7.35 -5.31 -12.08
N LYS A 61 8.49 -5.41 -11.39
CA LYS A 61 9.02 -6.68 -10.86
C LYS A 61 8.45 -6.95 -9.46
N LEU A 62 7.34 -7.69 -9.40
CA LEU A 62 6.70 -8.06 -8.13
C LEU A 62 6.91 -9.52 -7.74
N ARG A 63 6.94 -9.77 -6.43
CA ARG A 63 6.79 -11.09 -5.81
C ARG A 63 5.80 -11.00 -4.66
N PHE A 64 5.03 -12.07 -4.47
CA PHE A 64 4.07 -12.18 -3.38
C PHE A 64 4.53 -13.27 -2.42
N LYS A 65 4.44 -13.00 -1.12
CA LYS A 65 4.76 -13.94 -0.06
C LYS A 65 3.53 -14.11 0.84
N PRO A 66 3.07 -15.33 1.14
CA PRO A 66 2.00 -15.53 2.11
C PRO A 66 2.31 -14.84 3.44
N ALA A 67 1.31 -14.20 4.01
CA ALA A 67 1.41 -13.46 5.25
C ALA A 67 0.22 -13.78 6.15
N HIS A 68 0.17 -13.15 7.32
CA HIS A 68 -0.97 -13.21 8.22
C HIS A 68 -1.41 -11.79 8.57
N ASN A 69 -2.66 -11.44 8.28
CA ASN A 69 -3.32 -10.29 8.90
C ASN A 69 -4.61 -10.77 9.57
N PRO A 70 -4.96 -10.27 10.77
CA PRO A 70 -6.14 -10.75 11.51
C PRO A 70 -7.46 -10.63 10.76
N TYR A 71 -7.58 -9.65 9.86
CA TYR A 71 -8.81 -9.31 9.15
C TYR A 71 -8.83 -9.78 7.69
N THR A 72 -7.80 -10.48 7.20
CA THR A 72 -7.78 -11.04 5.84
C THR A 72 -7.45 -12.53 5.80
N GLU A 73 -8.09 -13.26 4.89
CA GLU A 73 -7.76 -14.65 4.55
C GLU A 73 -8.19 -14.95 3.11
N PRO A 74 -7.26 -15.25 2.18
CA PRO A 74 -5.80 -15.29 2.32
C PRO A 74 -5.16 -13.89 2.40
N SER A 75 -3.95 -13.84 2.94
CA SER A 75 -3.12 -12.62 3.09
C SER A 75 -1.77 -12.74 2.37
N MET A 76 -1.24 -11.64 1.83
CA MET A 76 0.05 -11.61 1.14
C MET A 76 0.81 -10.30 1.35
N GLU A 77 2.10 -10.41 1.66
CA GLU A 77 3.09 -9.33 1.51
C GLU A 77 3.47 -9.17 0.04
N ILE A 78 3.77 -7.93 -0.35
CA ILE A 78 4.15 -7.52 -1.69
C ILE A 78 5.60 -7.07 -1.67
N PHE A 79 6.43 -7.69 -2.50
CA PHE A 79 7.83 -7.35 -2.67
C PHE A 79 8.07 -6.80 -4.07
N SER A 80 8.88 -5.75 -4.17
CA SER A 80 9.37 -5.20 -5.44
C SER A 80 10.89 -5.33 -5.52
N TYR A 81 11.44 -5.58 -6.70
CA TYR A 81 12.89 -5.62 -6.90
C TYR A 81 13.45 -4.21 -7.03
N HIS A 82 14.34 -3.83 -6.11
CA HIS A 82 15.00 -2.53 -6.12
C HIS A 82 16.31 -2.62 -6.90
N GLU A 83 16.39 -1.99 -8.08
CA GLU A 83 17.58 -2.04 -8.96
C GLU A 83 18.84 -1.47 -8.29
N GLY A 84 18.74 -0.33 -7.60
CA GLY A 84 19.89 0.27 -6.89
C GLY A 84 20.48 -0.58 -5.75
N LEU A 85 19.63 -1.26 -4.96
CA LEU A 85 20.05 -2.12 -3.84
C LEU A 85 20.22 -3.60 -4.25
N LYS A 86 19.89 -3.94 -5.50
CA LYS A 86 19.91 -5.31 -6.06
C LYS A 86 19.21 -6.36 -5.20
N LYS A 87 18.13 -5.99 -4.50
CA LYS A 87 17.40 -6.86 -3.57
C LYS A 87 15.89 -6.68 -3.66
N TRP A 88 15.15 -7.70 -3.22
CA TRP A 88 13.71 -7.61 -3.02
C TRP A 88 13.41 -6.82 -1.74
N VAL A 89 12.58 -5.80 -1.85
CA VAL A 89 12.16 -4.94 -0.74
C VAL A 89 10.65 -5.05 -0.60
N GLU A 90 10.18 -5.17 0.63
CA GLU A 90 8.75 -5.16 0.95
C GLU A 90 8.17 -3.76 0.67
N VAL A 91 7.17 -3.71 -0.22
CA VAL A 91 6.53 -2.46 -0.66
C VAL A 91 5.09 -2.34 -0.23
N GLY A 92 4.48 -3.38 0.35
CA GLY A 92 3.13 -3.32 0.86
C GLY A 92 2.61 -4.66 1.37
N ASN A 93 1.38 -4.65 1.87
CA ASN A 93 0.64 -5.81 2.33
C ASN A 93 -0.76 -5.81 1.71
N SER A 94 -1.38 -6.98 1.57
CA SER A 94 -2.68 -7.15 0.93
C SER A 94 -3.40 -8.40 1.41
N GLY A 95 -4.68 -8.50 1.12
CA GLY A 95 -5.45 -9.71 1.38
C GLY A 95 -6.91 -9.59 0.99
N ILE A 96 -7.66 -10.65 1.25
CA ILE A 96 -9.11 -10.71 1.06
C ILE A 96 -9.76 -10.60 2.43
N PHE A 97 -10.66 -9.65 2.66
CA PHE A 97 -11.32 -9.50 3.95
C PHE A 97 -12.09 -10.75 4.32
N ARG A 98 -11.95 -11.13 5.59
CA ARG A 98 -12.59 -12.29 6.18
C ARG A 98 -14.13 -12.10 6.22
N PRO A 99 -14.92 -13.16 5.97
CA PRO A 99 -16.38 -13.09 6.10
C PRO A 99 -16.84 -12.61 7.48
N GLU A 100 -16.15 -13.01 8.55
CA GLU A 100 -16.51 -12.65 9.93
C GLU A 100 -16.35 -11.14 10.21
N MET A 101 -15.59 -10.42 9.37
CA MET A 101 -15.48 -8.96 9.43
C MET A 101 -16.58 -8.27 8.60
N LEU A 102 -16.94 -8.83 7.44
CA LEU A 102 -17.91 -8.24 6.52
C LEU A 102 -19.37 -8.49 6.92
N GLN A 103 -19.68 -9.67 7.46
CA GLN A 103 -21.05 -10.07 7.81
C GLN A 103 -21.70 -9.14 8.85
N PRO A 104 -21.02 -8.74 9.96
CA PRO A 104 -21.60 -7.79 10.91
C PRO A 104 -21.87 -6.39 10.32
N MET A 105 -21.24 -6.04 9.19
CA MET A 105 -21.47 -4.77 8.48
C MET A 105 -22.70 -4.82 7.57
N GLY A 106 -23.37 -5.98 7.45
CA GLY A 106 -24.57 -6.15 6.62
C GLY A 106 -24.29 -6.33 5.13
N LEU A 107 -23.07 -6.70 4.76
CA LEU A 107 -22.74 -7.05 3.38
C LEU A 107 -23.31 -8.44 3.03
N PRO A 108 -23.86 -8.63 1.81
CA PRO A 108 -24.31 -9.94 1.34
C PRO A 108 -23.18 -10.99 1.34
N GLU A 109 -23.52 -12.27 1.58
CA GLU A 109 -22.54 -13.36 1.66
C GLU A 109 -21.77 -13.60 0.35
N ASP A 110 -22.35 -13.24 -0.79
CA ASP A 110 -21.72 -13.37 -2.11
C ASP A 110 -20.76 -12.21 -2.45
N VAL A 111 -20.69 -11.18 -1.60
CA VAL A 111 -19.75 -10.06 -1.74
C VAL A 111 -18.41 -10.43 -1.14
N THR A 112 -17.36 -10.26 -1.94
CA THR A 112 -15.97 -10.42 -1.54
C THR A 112 -15.28 -9.06 -1.60
N VAL A 113 -14.40 -8.78 -0.65
CA VAL A 113 -13.65 -7.52 -0.60
C VAL A 113 -12.17 -7.83 -0.60
N ILE A 114 -11.45 -7.31 -1.60
CA ILE A 114 -9.98 -7.39 -1.69
C ILE A 114 -9.40 -6.03 -1.33
N ALA A 115 -8.31 -6.03 -0.56
CA ALA A 115 -7.68 -4.80 -0.09
C ALA A 115 -6.16 -4.90 -0.14
N TRP A 116 -5.51 -3.74 -0.24
CA TRP A 116 -4.07 -3.61 -0.12
C TRP A 116 -3.69 -2.29 0.52
N GLY A 117 -2.50 -2.24 1.10
CA GLY A 117 -1.94 -1.05 1.71
C GLY A 117 -0.43 -0.97 1.56
N LEU A 118 0.09 0.26 1.46
CA LEU A 118 1.51 0.56 1.46
C LEU A 118 1.80 1.92 2.11
N SER A 119 3.02 2.09 2.62
CA SER A 119 3.51 3.41 3.04
C SER A 119 3.83 4.27 1.81
N LEU A 120 3.47 5.56 1.86
CA LEU A 120 3.83 6.53 0.82
C LEU A 120 5.34 6.85 0.85
N GLU A 121 5.93 6.84 2.04
CA GLU A 121 7.32 7.21 2.27
C GLU A 121 8.29 6.25 1.58
N ARG A 122 8.06 4.93 1.67
CA ARG A 122 8.98 3.93 1.06
C ARG A 122 9.14 4.14 -0.46
N PRO A 123 8.08 4.19 -1.29
CA PRO A 123 8.21 4.51 -2.72
C PRO A 123 8.85 5.87 -2.96
N THR A 124 8.53 6.89 -2.15
CA THR A 124 9.10 8.23 -2.28
C THR A 124 10.61 8.21 -2.05
N MET A 125 11.08 7.53 -1.00
CA MET A 125 12.51 7.36 -0.72
C MET A 125 13.24 6.70 -1.90
N ILE A 126 12.65 5.66 -2.49
CA ILE A 126 13.22 4.95 -3.65
C ILE A 126 13.27 5.87 -4.88
N LEU A 127 12.19 6.59 -5.18
CA LEU A 127 12.09 7.45 -6.35
C LEU A 127 13.04 8.66 -6.30
N TYR A 128 13.23 9.24 -5.11
CA TYR A 128 14.11 10.41 -4.91
C TYR A 128 15.53 10.04 -4.44
N GLY A 129 15.84 8.76 -4.22
CA GLY A 129 17.15 8.33 -3.72
C GLY A 129 17.45 8.82 -2.30
N ILE A 130 16.44 8.96 -1.46
CA ILE A 130 16.56 9.45 -0.08
C ILE A 130 16.78 8.27 0.86
N SER A 131 17.84 8.33 1.67
CA SER A 131 18.23 7.24 2.58
C SER A 131 17.66 7.38 3.99
N ASN A 132 17.20 8.58 4.38
CA ASN A 132 16.65 8.86 5.70
C ASN A 132 15.23 9.44 5.59
N ILE A 133 14.26 8.73 6.17
CA ILE A 133 12.85 9.10 6.13
C ILE A 133 12.55 10.48 6.76
N ARG A 134 13.38 10.93 7.72
CA ARG A 134 13.24 12.24 8.39
C ARG A 134 13.50 13.42 7.45
N GLU A 135 14.13 13.17 6.32
CA GLU A 135 14.33 14.18 5.26
C GLU A 135 13.10 14.36 4.38
N LEU A 136 12.12 13.44 4.45
CA LEU A 136 10.87 13.56 3.68
C LEU A 136 9.80 14.37 4.40
N PHE A 137 9.65 14.13 5.69
CA PHE A 137 8.49 14.59 6.45
C PHE A 137 8.87 14.95 7.89
N GLY A 138 8.33 16.07 8.37
CA GLY A 138 8.51 16.57 9.74
C GLY A 138 9.18 17.95 9.81
N HIS A 139 9.24 18.51 11.01
CA HIS A 139 9.75 19.86 11.26
C HIS A 139 11.26 20.03 11.01
N LYS A 140 12.00 18.94 10.81
CA LYS A 140 13.45 18.95 10.51
C LYS A 140 13.77 18.81 9.02
N VAL A 141 12.76 18.92 8.16
CA VAL A 141 12.94 18.84 6.71
C VAL A 141 13.85 19.97 6.21
N ASP A 142 14.71 19.65 5.25
CA ASP A 142 15.57 20.64 4.59
C ASP A 142 14.77 21.41 3.53
N LEU A 143 14.43 22.66 3.83
CA LEU A 143 13.66 23.53 2.94
C LEU A 143 14.36 23.81 1.60
N GLU A 144 15.70 23.79 1.56
CA GLU A 144 16.43 23.99 0.31
C GLU A 144 16.32 22.76 -0.60
N LYS A 145 16.30 21.55 -0.03
CA LYS A 145 15.99 20.33 -0.79
C LYS A 145 14.57 20.39 -1.35
N VAL A 146 13.58 20.80 -0.56
CA VAL A 146 12.18 20.91 -1.01
C VAL A 146 12.04 21.84 -2.21
N LYS A 147 12.72 22.99 -2.21
CA LYS A 147 12.68 23.96 -3.32
C LYS A 147 13.39 23.46 -4.58
N ARG A 148 14.48 22.69 -4.43
CA ARG A 148 15.31 22.21 -5.55
C ARG A 148 14.80 20.90 -6.15
N ASN A 149 14.05 20.12 -5.38
CA ASN A 149 13.55 18.83 -5.83
C ASN A 149 12.69 19.02 -7.10
N PRO A 150 12.93 18.21 -8.15
CA PRO A 150 12.14 18.27 -9.35
C PRO A 150 10.69 17.89 -9.05
N ILE A 151 9.76 18.40 -9.87
CA ILE A 151 8.36 17.98 -9.80
C ILE A 151 8.29 16.46 -9.95
N CYS A 152 7.59 15.80 -9.02
CA CYS A 152 7.27 14.38 -9.13
C CYS A 152 6.42 14.17 -10.39
N ARG A 153 7.03 13.67 -11.46
CA ARG A 153 6.30 13.31 -12.69
C ARG A 153 6.24 11.79 -12.78
N LEU A 154 5.03 11.26 -12.75
CA LEU A 154 4.78 9.89 -13.14
C LEU A 154 4.91 9.83 -14.67
N THR A 155 6.07 9.40 -15.17
CA THR A 155 6.24 9.06 -16.59
C THR A 155 5.54 7.73 -16.84
N PHE A 156 4.38 7.79 -17.52
CA PHE A 156 3.64 6.63 -17.99
C PHE A 156 4.21 6.08 -19.30
#